data_AF-A0A7S4N2J1-F1
#
_entry.id   AF-A0A7S4N2J1-F1
#
_cell.length_a   1.000
_cell.length_b   1.000
_cell.length_c   1.000
_cell.angle_alpha   90.00
_cell.angle_beta   90.00
_cell.angle_gamma   90.00
#
_symmetry.space_group_name_H-M   'P 1'
#
loop_
_entity.id
_entity.type
_entity.pdbx_description
1 polymer ?
#
loop_
_entity_poly.entity_id
_entity_poly.type
_entity_poly.pdbx_seq_one_letter_code
_entity_poly.pdbx_strand_id
1 'polypeptide(L)'
;MESLPKGYGYVVAVVGGSFLLNMYLTINVVTARKKFKVEYPLLYAPAGHKHEEAFNCVQRAHQNTLESFPMVMMQMLLCGLKYPLTSAVCGGIWVVGRFLYGYGYANNGPKGRMVGGIFSHLGDFPLAIMTFKVAYEMIAAGK
;
A
#
# COMPACT_ATOMS: atom_id res chain seq x y z
N MET A 1 5.17 22.06 15.56
CA MET A 1 5.26 21.73 14.12
C MET A 1 6.12 22.71 13.32
N GLU A 2 6.60 23.82 13.90
CA GLU A 2 7.44 24.81 13.19
C GLU A 2 8.77 24.27 12.66
N SER A 3 9.25 23.13 13.19
CA SER A 3 10.49 22.47 12.75
C SER A 3 10.34 21.58 11.50
N LEU A 4 9.12 21.36 11.00
CA LEU A 4 8.88 20.52 9.82
C LEU A 4 8.98 21.33 8.52
N PRO A 5 9.43 20.71 7.41
CA PRO A 5 9.48 21.39 6.13
C PRO A 5 8.10 21.88 5.67
N LYS A 6 8.09 22.99 4.92
CA LYS A 6 6.86 23.50 4.30
C LYS A 6 6.23 22.42 3.40
N GLY A 7 4.94 22.12 3.62
CA GLY A 7 4.20 21.10 2.87
C GLY A 7 4.24 19.69 3.46
N TYR A 8 4.93 19.46 4.59
CA TYR A 8 4.96 18.14 5.23
C TYR A 8 3.58 17.64 5.68
N GLY A 9 2.61 18.54 5.88
CA GLY A 9 1.21 18.18 6.13
C GLY A 9 0.61 17.28 5.04
N TYR A 10 1.04 17.38 3.78
CA TYR A 10 0.60 16.48 2.71
C TYR A 10 1.09 15.05 2.93
N VAL A 11 2.32 14.86 3.44
CA VAL A 11 2.85 13.54 3.78
C VAL A 11 1.98 12.90 4.86
N VAL A 12 1.65 13.66 5.91
CA VAL A 12 0.78 13.20 7.00
C VAL A 12 -0.63 12.87 6.50
N ALA A 13 -1.17 13.68 5.59
CA ALA A 13 -2.48 13.40 4.98
C ALA A 13 -2.48 12.08 4.20
N VAL A 14 -1.39 11.75 3.48
CA VAL A 14 -1.25 10.46 2.79
C VAL A 14 -1.11 9.30 3.78
N VAL A 15 -0.41 9.48 4.91
CA VAL A 15 -0.41 8.46 5.99
C VAL A 15 -1.82 8.21 6.51
N GLY A 16 -2.61 9.26 6.73
CA GLY A 16 -4.03 9.12 7.08
C GLY A 16 -4.83 8.38 6.01
N GLY A 17 -4.61 8.70 4.73
CA GLY A 17 -5.23 8.02 3.60
C GLY A 17 -4.84 6.55 3.48
N SER A 18 -3.59 6.19 3.78
CA SER A 18 -3.13 4.80 3.73
C SER A 18 -3.77 3.94 4.83
N PHE A 19 -4.07 4.53 6.00
CA PHE A 19 -4.87 3.87 7.03
C PHE A 19 -6.29 3.54 6.53
N LEU A 20 -6.96 4.50 5.87
CA LEU A 20 -8.29 4.27 5.29
C LEU A 20 -8.27 3.19 4.20
N LEU A 21 -7.24 3.16 3.36
CA LEU A 21 -7.01 2.08 2.40
C LEU A 21 -6.87 0.71 3.11
N ASN A 22 -6.06 0.63 4.17
CA ASN A 22 -5.87 -0.63 4.88
C ASN A 22 -7.18 -1.10 5.54
N MET A 23 -7.97 -0.17 6.08
CA MET A 23 -9.29 -0.45 6.62
C MET A 23 -10.24 -0.99 5.54
N TYR A 24 -10.24 -0.39 4.35
CA TYR A 24 -11.01 -0.89 3.20
C TYR A 24 -10.65 -2.34 2.85
N LEU A 25 -9.36 -2.67 2.74
CA LEU A 25 -8.92 -4.04 2.45
C LEU A 25 -9.29 -5.03 3.56
N THR A 26 -9.19 -4.59 4.82
CA THR A 26 -9.60 -5.38 6.00
C THR A 26 -11.10 -5.67 5.97
N ILE A 27 -11.94 -4.67 5.72
CA ILE A 27 -13.40 -4.82 5.61
C ILE A 27 -13.76 -5.78 4.47
N ASN A 28 -13.08 -5.69 3.34
CA ASN A 28 -13.28 -6.62 2.22
C ASN A 28 -12.98 -8.07 2.63
N VAL A 29 -11.88 -8.32 3.33
CA VAL A 29 -11.54 -9.66 3.84
C VAL A 29 -12.60 -10.17 4.81
N VAL A 30 -13.01 -9.36 5.79
CA VAL A 30 -14.03 -9.76 6.78
C VAL A 30 -15.38 -10.05 6.11
N THR A 31 -15.76 -9.24 5.13
CA THR A 31 -17.01 -9.41 4.38
C THR A 31 -16.96 -10.66 3.51
N ALA A 32 -15.86 -10.87 2.77
CA ALA A 32 -15.64 -12.06 1.96
C ALA A 32 -15.63 -13.32 2.82
N ARG A 33 -15.04 -13.25 4.01
CA ARG A 33 -15.04 -14.36 4.98
C ARG A 33 -16.45 -14.82 5.33
N LYS A 34 -17.31 -13.87 5.72
CA LYS A 34 -18.72 -14.14 6.03
C LYS A 34 -19.48 -14.65 4.80
N LYS A 35 -19.27 -14.02 3.64
CA LYS A 35 -19.94 -14.35 2.38
C LYS A 35 -19.61 -15.77 1.91
N PHE A 36 -18.35 -16.15 1.98
CA PHE A 36 -17.86 -17.43 1.47
C PHE A 36 -17.72 -18.51 2.54
N LYS A 37 -18.11 -18.23 3.80
CA LYS A 37 -18.07 -19.17 4.93
C LYS A 37 -16.69 -19.77 5.19
N VAL A 38 -15.64 -18.97 5.07
CA VAL A 38 -14.26 -19.39 5.40
C VAL A 38 -14.01 -19.07 6.88
N GLU A 39 -14.05 -20.05 7.76
CA GLU A 39 -13.91 -19.78 9.21
C GLU A 39 -12.47 -19.50 9.63
N TYR A 40 -12.30 -18.74 10.72
CA TYR A 40 -10.99 -18.63 11.38
C TYR A 40 -10.60 -20.00 11.96
N PRO A 41 -9.31 -20.38 12.00
CA PRO A 41 -8.11 -19.58 11.76
C PRO A 41 -7.60 -19.64 10.31
N LEU A 42 -8.39 -20.14 9.35
CA LEU A 42 -7.93 -20.30 7.98
C LEU A 42 -7.57 -18.95 7.38
N LEU A 43 -6.34 -18.84 6.87
CA LEU A 43 -5.86 -17.66 6.18
C LEU A 43 -6.44 -17.58 4.77
N TYR A 44 -6.37 -18.69 4.05
CA TYR A 44 -6.93 -18.90 2.71
C TYR A 44 -8.08 -19.90 2.76
N ALA A 45 -8.95 -19.90 1.76
CA ALA A 45 -9.96 -20.93 1.60
C ALA A 45 -9.26 -22.29 1.40
N PRO A 46 -9.79 -23.38 1.97
CA PRO A 46 -9.21 -24.70 1.82
C PRO A 46 -9.29 -25.19 0.37
N ALA A 47 -8.36 -26.05 -0.03
CA ALA A 47 -8.33 -26.60 -1.38
C ALA A 47 -9.66 -27.30 -1.73
N GLY A 48 -10.20 -26.99 -2.91
CA GLY A 48 -11.48 -27.53 -3.38
C GLY A 48 -12.71 -26.77 -2.84
N HIS A 49 -12.52 -25.68 -2.09
CA HIS A 49 -13.62 -24.84 -1.65
C HIS A 49 -14.31 -24.17 -2.85
N LYS A 50 -15.65 -24.18 -2.89
CA LYS A 50 -16.45 -23.64 -4.01
C LYS A 50 -16.07 -22.22 -4.44
N HIS A 51 -15.64 -21.40 -3.48
CA HIS A 51 -15.25 -20.00 -3.69
C HIS A 51 -13.77 -19.74 -3.39
N GLU A 52 -12.92 -20.77 -3.57
CA GLU A 52 -11.49 -20.70 -3.25
C GLU A 52 -10.81 -19.51 -3.92
N GLU A 53 -10.89 -19.40 -5.25
CA GLU A 53 -10.24 -18.31 -5.99
C GLU A 53 -10.73 -16.93 -5.53
N ALA A 54 -12.06 -16.76 -5.42
CA ALA A 54 -12.65 -15.46 -5.06
C ALA A 54 -12.22 -15.00 -3.66
N PHE A 55 -12.28 -15.87 -2.65
CA PHE A 55 -11.82 -15.53 -1.31
C PHE A 55 -10.30 -15.29 -1.28
N ASN A 56 -9.52 -16.16 -1.94
CA ASN A 56 -8.07 -16.07 -1.94
C ASN A 56 -7.57 -14.80 -2.64
N CYS A 57 -8.26 -14.33 -3.69
CA CYS A 57 -7.96 -13.05 -4.34
C CYS A 57 -8.14 -11.86 -3.38
N VAL A 58 -9.27 -11.81 -2.65
CA VAL A 58 -9.54 -10.76 -1.65
C VAL A 58 -8.50 -10.79 -0.53
N GLN A 59 -8.20 -11.98 -0.01
CA GLN A 59 -7.19 -12.16 1.03
C GLN A 59 -5.80 -11.75 0.56
N ARG A 60 -5.39 -12.20 -0.63
CA ARG A 60 -4.07 -11.92 -1.20
C ARG A 60 -3.89 -10.44 -1.48
N ALA A 61 -4.94 -9.73 -1.90
CA ALA A 61 -4.90 -8.28 -2.08
C ALA A 61 -4.52 -7.53 -0.79
N HIS A 62 -5.13 -7.90 0.33
CA HIS A 62 -4.81 -7.30 1.62
C HIS A 62 -3.38 -7.66 2.05
N GLN A 63 -3.01 -8.95 2.01
CA GLN A 63 -1.68 -9.40 2.42
C GLN A 63 -0.57 -8.78 1.58
N ASN A 64 -0.73 -8.72 0.25
CA ASN A 64 0.31 -8.15 -0.61
C ASN A 64 0.48 -6.64 -0.38
N THR A 65 -0.58 -5.94 0.03
CA THR A 65 -0.47 -4.55 0.45
C THR A 65 0.35 -4.46 1.73
N LEU A 66 0.04 -5.29 2.73
CA LEU A 66 0.76 -5.35 4.01
C LEU A 66 2.25 -5.70 3.87
N GLU A 67 2.63 -6.54 2.89
CA GLU A 67 4.04 -6.89 2.62
C GLU A 67 4.92 -5.68 2.31
N SER A 68 4.35 -4.64 1.68
CA SER A 68 5.09 -3.43 1.29
C SER A 68 4.74 -2.19 2.11
N PHE A 69 3.59 -2.20 2.80
CA PHE A 69 3.05 -1.04 3.51
C PHE A 69 4.07 -0.41 4.47
N PRO A 70 4.78 -1.16 5.35
CA PRO A 70 5.74 -0.56 6.27
C PRO A 70 6.88 0.13 5.54
N MET A 71 7.44 -0.52 4.52
CA MET A 71 8.57 0.02 3.76
C MET A 71 8.19 1.32 3.04
N VAL A 72 7.05 1.34 2.35
CA VAL A 72 6.59 2.53 1.62
C VAL A 72 6.28 3.68 2.59
N MET A 73 5.65 3.41 3.73
CA MET A 73 5.38 4.45 4.74
C MET A 73 6.68 5.02 5.33
N MET A 74 7.66 4.18 5.64
CA MET A 74 8.96 4.63 6.14
C MET A 74 9.70 5.48 5.11
N GLN A 75 9.78 5.02 3.86
CA GLN A 75 10.41 5.76 2.77
C GLN A 75 9.72 7.11 2.53
N MET A 76 8.39 7.15 2.58
CA MET A 76 7.62 8.37 2.43
C MET A 76 7.88 9.37 3.57
N LEU A 77 7.84 8.90 4.82
CA LEU A 77 8.10 9.76 5.97
C LEU A 77 9.53 10.33 5.96
N LEU A 78 10.52 9.49 5.62
CA LEU A 78 11.93 9.88 5.55
C LEU A 78 12.21 10.82 4.38
N CYS A 79 11.82 10.44 3.16
CA CYS A 79 12.01 11.28 1.97
C CYS A 79 11.25 12.60 2.11
N GLY A 80 10.08 12.57 2.75
CA GLY A 80 9.28 13.76 3.02
C GLY A 80 10.01 14.82 3.85
N LEU A 81 11.00 14.46 4.67
CA LEU A 81 11.77 15.43 5.45
C LEU A 81 12.63 16.33 4.57
N LYS A 82 12.98 15.87 3.36
CA LYS A 82 13.76 16.64 2.39
C LYS A 82 12.93 17.07 1.18
N TYR A 83 12.01 16.23 0.72
CA TYR A 83 11.17 16.42 -0.46
C TYR A 83 9.68 16.19 -0.13
N PRO A 84 9.02 17.08 0.65
CA PRO A 84 7.68 16.84 1.18
C PRO A 84 6.63 16.58 0.10
N LEU A 85 6.56 17.45 -0.90
CA LEU A 85 5.54 17.37 -1.95
C LEU A 85 5.74 16.14 -2.84
N THR A 86 6.96 15.92 -3.33
CA THR A 86 7.28 14.75 -4.17
C THR A 86 6.99 13.45 -3.44
N SER A 87 7.39 13.36 -2.16
CA SER A 87 7.14 12.17 -1.36
C SER A 87 5.65 11.93 -1.14
N ALA A 88 4.87 12.97 -0.84
CA ALA A 88 3.42 12.87 -0.72
C ALA A 88 2.75 12.44 -2.04
N VAL A 89 3.18 12.97 -3.19
CA VAL A 89 2.66 12.56 -4.50
C VAL A 89 2.93 11.08 -4.77
N CYS A 90 4.17 10.62 -4.57
CA CYS A 90 4.52 9.20 -4.75
C CYS A 90 3.74 8.28 -3.80
N GLY A 91 3.61 8.66 -2.52
CA GLY A 91 2.80 7.91 -1.57
C GLY A 91 1.32 7.89 -1.93
N GLY A 92 0.78 9.01 -2.41
CA GLY A 92 -0.61 9.11 -2.87
C GLY A 92 -0.88 8.23 -4.09
N ILE A 93 0.02 8.23 -5.07
CA ILE A 93 -0.01 7.32 -6.22
C ILE A 93 -0.04 5.86 -5.73
N TRP A 94 0.82 5.51 -4.77
CA TRP A 94 0.83 4.17 -4.20
C TRP A 94 -0.49 3.81 -3.51
N VAL A 95 -1.06 4.71 -2.71
CA VAL A 95 -2.36 4.48 -2.02
C VAL A 95 -3.48 4.23 -3.03
N VAL A 96 -3.58 5.06 -4.07
CA VAL A 96 -4.56 4.89 -5.16
C VAL A 96 -4.31 3.59 -5.91
N GLY A 97 -3.06 3.28 -6.23
CA GLY A 97 -2.68 2.02 -6.88
C GLY A 97 -3.10 0.80 -6.08
N ARG A 98 -2.91 0.81 -4.76
CA ARG A 98 -3.32 -0.28 -3.87
C ARG A 98 -4.83 -0.42 -3.73
N PHE A 99 -5.57 0.70 -3.76
CA PHE A 99 -7.03 0.66 -3.83
C PHE A 99 -7.48 -0.05 -5.12
N LEU A 100 -6.96 0.38 -6.28
CA LEU A 100 -7.25 -0.24 -7.58
C LEU A 100 -6.80 -1.71 -7.64
N TYR A 101 -5.65 -2.04 -7.03
CA TYR A 101 -5.13 -3.40 -6.95
C TYR A 101 -6.10 -4.30 -6.21
N GLY A 102 -6.53 -3.88 -5.01
CA GLY A 102 -7.45 -4.66 -4.20
C GLY A 102 -8.84 -4.79 -4.82
N TYR A 103 -9.38 -3.70 -5.37
CA TYR A 103 -10.64 -3.73 -6.09
C TYR A 103 -10.59 -4.65 -7.31
N GLY A 104 -9.56 -4.51 -8.14
CA GLY A 104 -9.40 -5.31 -9.35
C GLY A 104 -9.18 -6.79 -9.05
N TYR A 105 -8.36 -7.11 -8.05
CA TYR A 105 -8.11 -8.50 -7.65
C TYR A 105 -9.38 -9.15 -7.09
N ALA A 106 -10.15 -8.43 -6.27
CA ALA A 106 -11.39 -8.94 -5.68
C ALA A 106 -12.51 -9.22 -6.70
N ASN A 107 -12.61 -8.40 -7.76
CA ASN A 107 -13.73 -8.49 -8.70
C ASN A 107 -13.39 -9.20 -10.02
N ASN A 108 -12.13 -9.15 -10.44
CA ASN A 108 -11.70 -9.63 -11.76
C ASN A 108 -10.60 -10.72 -11.66
N GLY A 109 -10.45 -11.33 -10.47
CA GLY A 109 -9.50 -12.41 -10.23
C GLY A 109 -8.02 -12.00 -10.37
N PRO A 110 -7.10 -12.97 -10.53
CA PRO A 110 -5.66 -12.72 -10.51
C PRO A 110 -5.13 -11.72 -11.54
N LYS A 111 -5.75 -11.62 -12.72
CA LYS A 111 -5.36 -10.65 -13.74
C LYS A 111 -5.88 -9.24 -13.44
N GLY A 112 -6.96 -9.11 -12.68
CA GLY A 112 -7.53 -7.83 -12.27
C GLY A 112 -6.59 -6.94 -11.46
N ARG A 113 -5.59 -7.51 -10.80
CA ARG A 113 -4.62 -6.79 -9.97
C ARG A 113 -3.61 -5.94 -10.76
N MET A 114 -3.45 -6.20 -12.06
CA MET A 114 -2.33 -5.68 -12.86
C MET A 114 -2.30 -4.15 -12.93
N VAL A 115 -3.44 -3.51 -13.22
CA VAL A 115 -3.52 -2.05 -13.35
C VAL A 115 -3.12 -1.35 -12.06
N GLY A 116 -3.70 -1.78 -10.92
CA GLY A 116 -3.33 -1.24 -9.62
C GLY A 116 -1.89 -1.53 -9.22
N GLY A 117 -1.33 -2.66 -9.66
CA GLY A 117 0.06 -3.03 -9.40
C GLY A 117 1.03 -2.10 -10.11
N ILE A 118 0.81 -1.86 -11.42
CA ILE A 118 1.59 -0.89 -12.20
C ILE A 118 1.51 0.49 -11.58
N PHE A 119 0.29 0.94 -11.22
CA PHE A 119 0.10 2.25 -10.61
C PHE A 119 0.79 2.36 -9.24
N SER A 120 0.77 1.30 -8.43
CA SER A 120 1.49 1.26 -7.15
C SER A 120 3.00 1.41 -7.34
N HIS A 121 3.55 0.77 -8.37
CA HIS A 121 4.99 0.82 -8.67
C HIS A 121 5.47 2.17 -9.20
N LEU A 122 4.58 2.98 -9.79
CA LEU A 122 4.87 4.39 -10.09
C LEU A 122 5.02 5.25 -8.84
N GLY A 123 4.59 4.75 -7.67
CA GLY A 123 4.77 5.41 -6.38
C GLY A 123 5.96 4.86 -5.57
N ASP A 124 6.04 3.53 -5.40
CA ASP A 124 7.02 2.92 -4.50
C ASP A 124 8.47 2.94 -5.04
N PHE A 125 8.69 2.71 -6.34
CA PHE A 125 10.04 2.74 -6.89
C PHE A 125 10.68 4.13 -6.85
N PRO A 126 9.97 5.23 -7.18
CA PRO A 126 10.52 6.57 -6.95
C PRO A 126 10.83 6.86 -5.48
N LEU A 127 10.00 6.41 -4.54
CA LEU A 127 10.28 6.53 -3.10
C LEU A 127 11.55 5.77 -2.71
N ALA A 128 11.75 4.56 -3.23
CA ALA A 128 12.96 3.79 -2.99
C ALA A 128 14.21 4.51 -3.55
N ILE A 129 14.15 4.99 -4.79
CA ILE A 129 15.24 5.74 -5.42
C ILE A 129 15.57 7.02 -4.62
N MET A 130 14.53 7.78 -4.22
CA MET A 130 14.71 8.98 -3.40
C MET A 130 15.34 8.65 -2.05
N THR A 131 15.03 7.49 -1.46
CA THR A 131 15.61 7.05 -0.19
C THR A 131 17.12 6.89 -0.32
N PHE A 132 17.60 6.20 -1.37
CA PHE A 132 19.03 6.06 -1.63
C PHE A 132 19.70 7.41 -1.94
N LYS A 133 19.03 8.29 -2.69
CA LYS A 133 19.53 9.65 -2.95
C LYS A 133 19.69 10.46 -1.65
N VAL A 134 18.68 10.45 -0.79
CA VAL A 134 18.73 11.14 0.50
C VAL A 134 19.85 10.57 1.37
N ALA A 135 19.99 9.24 1.44
CA ALA A 135 21.07 8.59 2.18
C ALA A 135 22.45 9.02 1.67
N TYR A 136 22.67 9.00 0.35
CA TYR A 136 23.93 9.46 -0.26
C TYR A 136 24.23 10.92 0.10
N GLU A 137 23.24 11.81 0.01
CA GLU A 137 23.41 13.23 0.34
C GLU A 137 23.73 13.46 1.81
N MET A 138 23.18 12.63 2.71
CA MET A 138 23.50 12.70 4.15
C MET A 138 24.94 12.25 4.42
N ILE A 139 25.33 11.10 3.86
CA ILE A 139 26.69 10.56 4.01
C ILE A 139 27.72 11.53 3.43
N ALA A 140 27.48 12.06 2.23
CA ALA A 140 28.37 13.02 1.58
C ALA A 140 28.48 14.35 2.36
N ALA A 141 27.46 14.71 3.14
CA ALA A 141 27.47 15.88 4.01
C ALA A 141 28.08 15.61 5.40
N GLY A 142 28.58 14.40 5.67
CA GLY A 142 29.14 14.02 6.97
C GLY A 142 28.10 13.95 8.10
N LYS A 143 26.83 13.69 7.76
CA LYS A 143 25.75 13.49 8.73
C LYS A 143 25.58 12.03 9.11
#